data_AF-B7PWY0-F1
#
_entry.id   AF-B7PWY0-F1
#
_cell.length_a   1.000
_cell.length_b   1.000
_cell.length_c   1.000
_cell.angle_alpha   90.00
_cell.angle_beta   90.00
_cell.angle_gamma   90.00
#
_symmetry.space_group_name_H-M   'P 1'
#
loop_
_entity.id
_entity.type
_entity.pdbx_description
1 polymer ?
#
loop_
_entity_poly.entity_id
_entity_poly.type
_entity_poly.pdbx_seq_one_letter_code
_entity_poly.pdbx_strand_id
1 'polypeptide(L)'
;LQIGHEPLPPKPTRRLLGKPALALPGAFEYMKYIKKVDGYTGLYRGLSVRLVGNVVSGAVFSEVNRKLPEVREFEDEEDDDDITEEERIINFVKRTLKLMTAKCAALVCAQPFNVVTVRCMAQFVGREEKYAGIFSSIGEIYREEGIMGLFSGLVPRLIGEVLTIWFASTIAFVINAYIVQDKTLQSYISATTLFLSSSVTYPFTLVGTVMAVSGSSLQAGTPPAMPIYPSWTECWRHLSSTGQLKRGSAILWRYYQGPYIVDERGVPMPAGSVKLLKASQ
;
A
#
# COMPACT_ATOMS: atom_id res chain seq x y z
N LEU A 1 10.25 -5.36 -2.80
CA LEU A 1 10.12 -3.89 -2.68
C LEU A 1 9.52 -3.45 -1.35
N GLN A 2 8.21 -3.58 -1.11
CA GLN A 2 7.57 -3.11 0.13
C GLN A 2 8.16 -3.75 1.41
N ILE A 3 8.46 -5.05 1.37
CA ILE A 3 9.08 -5.78 2.49
C ILE A 3 10.56 -5.43 2.72
N GLY A 4 11.20 -4.62 1.86
CA GLY A 4 12.58 -4.13 2.07
C GLY A 4 13.69 -4.99 1.50
N HIS A 5 13.35 -6.13 0.89
CA HIS A 5 14.33 -6.95 0.18
C HIS A 5 14.71 -6.32 -1.18
N GLU A 6 15.99 -6.04 -1.37
CA GLU A 6 16.60 -5.51 -2.59
C GLU A 6 17.72 -6.47 -3.07
N PRO A 7 17.43 -7.42 -3.98
CA PRO A 7 18.41 -8.42 -4.43
C PRO A 7 19.49 -7.87 -5.37
N LEU A 8 19.30 -6.65 -5.88
CA LEU A 8 20.21 -6.00 -6.83
C LEU A 8 20.86 -4.79 -6.15
N PRO A 9 22.19 -4.60 -6.29
CA PRO A 9 22.89 -3.50 -5.63
C PRO A 9 22.50 -2.15 -6.24
N PRO A 10 22.53 -1.06 -5.45
CA PRO A 10 22.31 0.27 -5.97
C PRO A 10 23.44 0.69 -6.93
N LYS A 11 23.09 1.44 -7.97
CA LYS A 11 24.04 1.96 -8.97
C LYS A 11 24.21 3.48 -8.82
N PRO A 12 25.41 4.04 -8.99
CA PRO A 12 25.60 5.49 -9.04
C PRO A 12 24.77 6.14 -10.15
N THR A 13 24.10 7.24 -9.83
CA THR A 13 23.30 8.05 -10.75
C THR A 13 23.36 9.54 -10.38
N ARG A 14 22.75 10.40 -11.21
CA ARG A 14 22.48 11.80 -10.88
C ARG A 14 20.99 12.03 -10.76
N ARG A 15 20.57 12.83 -9.77
CA ARG A 15 19.19 13.31 -9.65
C ARG A 15 18.87 14.26 -10.81
N LEU A 16 17.59 14.56 -11.03
CA LEU A 16 17.12 15.55 -12.02
C LEU A 16 17.86 16.90 -11.94
N LEU A 17 18.25 17.32 -10.73
CA LEU A 17 19.01 18.54 -10.46
C LEU A 17 20.54 18.31 -10.38
N GLY A 18 21.07 17.28 -11.04
CA GLY A 18 22.52 17.03 -11.19
C GLY A 18 23.26 16.47 -9.96
N LYS A 19 22.63 16.44 -8.78
CA LYS A 19 23.23 15.93 -7.53
C LYS A 19 23.55 14.43 -7.62
N PRO A 20 24.75 13.97 -7.19
CA PRO A 20 25.08 12.54 -7.15
C PRO A 20 24.16 11.80 -6.17
N ALA A 21 23.73 10.60 -6.56
CA ALA A 21 22.89 9.73 -5.75
C ALA A 21 23.10 8.26 -6.12
N LEU A 22 22.67 7.36 -5.25
CA LEU A 22 22.54 5.93 -5.55
C LEU A 22 21.11 5.65 -6.01
N ALA A 23 20.95 5.14 -7.22
CA ALA A 23 19.67 4.64 -7.72
C ALA A 23 19.50 3.17 -7.34
N LEU A 24 18.31 2.84 -6.85
CA LEU A 24 17.87 1.46 -6.80
C LEU A 24 17.26 1.07 -8.15
N PRO A 25 17.36 -0.21 -8.55
CA PRO A 25 16.70 -0.73 -9.73
C PRO A 25 15.21 -0.38 -9.78
N GLY A 26 14.77 0.01 -10.97
CA GLY A 26 13.36 0.23 -11.27
C GLY A 26 12.61 -1.09 -11.42
N ALA A 27 11.29 -1.02 -11.53
CA ALA A 27 10.44 -2.21 -11.68
C ALA A 27 10.81 -3.09 -12.88
N PHE A 28 11.19 -2.50 -14.02
CA PHE A 28 11.58 -3.27 -15.21
C PHE A 28 12.85 -4.11 -15.01
N GLU A 29 13.85 -3.58 -14.29
CA GLU A 29 15.05 -4.33 -13.93
C GLU A 29 14.69 -5.50 -13.00
N TYR A 30 13.80 -5.27 -12.02
CA TYR A 30 13.29 -6.33 -11.15
C TYR A 30 12.49 -7.39 -11.90
N MET A 31 11.64 -7.00 -12.85
CA MET A 31 10.90 -7.96 -13.69
C MET A 31 11.84 -8.82 -14.52
N LYS A 32 12.89 -8.22 -15.12
CA LYS A 32 13.93 -8.95 -15.84
C LYS A 32 14.69 -9.91 -14.92
N TYR A 33 14.98 -9.48 -13.69
CA TYR A 33 15.64 -10.33 -12.69
C TYR A 33 14.76 -11.51 -12.27
N ILE A 34 13.49 -11.27 -11.91
CA ILE A 34 12.55 -12.33 -11.54
C ILE A 34 12.39 -13.33 -12.70
N LYS A 35 12.24 -12.84 -13.92
CA LYS A 35 12.17 -13.67 -15.13
C LYS A 35 13.43 -14.53 -15.32
N LYS A 36 14.61 -14.02 -14.98
CA LYS A 36 15.88 -14.77 -15.06
C LYS A 36 15.97 -15.86 -13.98
N VAL A 37 15.43 -15.61 -12.79
CA VAL A 37 15.55 -16.51 -11.63
C VAL A 37 14.44 -17.59 -11.64
N ASP A 38 13.19 -17.17 -11.82
CA ASP A 38 12.00 -18.03 -11.67
C ASP A 38 11.22 -18.25 -12.97
N GLY A 39 11.74 -17.75 -14.10
CA GLY A 39 11.04 -17.79 -15.37
C GLY A 39 9.82 -16.85 -15.43
N TYR A 40 8.99 -17.02 -16.46
CA TYR A 40 7.84 -16.14 -16.70
C TYR A 40 6.73 -16.30 -15.66
N THR A 41 6.57 -17.50 -15.09
CA THR A 41 5.54 -17.80 -14.08
C THR A 41 5.84 -17.12 -12.75
N GLY A 42 7.10 -16.85 -12.43
CA GLY A 42 7.51 -16.12 -11.22
C GLY A 42 6.89 -14.73 -11.08
N LEU A 43 6.64 -14.04 -12.19
CA LEU A 43 6.00 -12.71 -12.21
C LEU A 43 4.54 -12.74 -11.74
N TYR A 44 3.88 -13.90 -11.84
CA TYR A 44 2.46 -14.08 -11.53
C TYR A 44 2.23 -14.73 -10.15
N ARG A 45 3.28 -14.88 -9.33
CA ARG A 45 3.16 -15.43 -7.97
C ARG A 45 2.17 -14.60 -7.13
N GLY A 46 1.17 -15.28 -6.59
CA GLY A 46 0.10 -14.67 -5.80
C GLY A 46 -1.01 -13.99 -6.61
N LEU A 47 -0.91 -13.90 -7.95
CA LEU A 47 -1.96 -13.25 -8.76
C LEU A 47 -3.30 -13.96 -8.65
N SER A 48 -3.32 -15.30 -8.70
CA SER A 48 -4.55 -16.09 -8.57
C SER A 48 -5.26 -15.80 -7.24
N VAL A 49 -4.50 -15.76 -6.15
CA VAL A 49 -5.01 -15.46 -4.80
C VAL A 49 -5.55 -14.02 -4.74
N ARG A 50 -4.83 -13.07 -5.35
CA ARG A 50 -5.27 -11.67 -5.43
C ARG A 50 -6.60 -11.54 -6.16
N LEU A 51 -6.77 -12.22 -7.28
CA LEU A 51 -8.00 -12.19 -8.06
C LEU A 51 -9.18 -12.72 -7.24
N VAL A 52 -9.02 -13.87 -6.58
CA VAL A 52 -10.07 -14.43 -5.70
C VAL A 52 -10.39 -13.45 -4.56
N GLY A 53 -9.37 -12.89 -3.92
CA GLY A 53 -9.56 -11.88 -2.87
C GLY A 53 -10.33 -10.64 -3.35
N ASN A 54 -10.06 -10.17 -4.58
CA ASN A 54 -10.77 -9.05 -5.18
C ASN A 54 -12.23 -9.39 -5.50
N VAL A 55 -12.51 -10.60 -6.00
CA VAL A 55 -13.88 -11.08 -6.25
C VAL A 55 -14.66 -11.16 -4.95
N VAL A 56 -14.08 -11.75 -3.89
CA VAL A 56 -14.69 -11.81 -2.56
C VAL A 56 -14.95 -10.40 -2.01
N SER A 57 -13.96 -9.51 -2.12
CA SER A 57 -14.11 -8.12 -1.68
C SER A 57 -15.23 -7.41 -2.42
N GLY A 58 -15.32 -7.57 -3.74
CA GLY A 58 -16.38 -6.99 -4.57
C GLY A 58 -17.77 -7.54 -4.24
N ALA A 59 -17.89 -8.85 -4.04
CA ALA A 59 -19.16 -9.49 -3.67
C ALA A 59 -19.65 -9.00 -2.30
N VAL A 60 -18.75 -8.96 -1.29
CA VAL A 60 -19.09 -8.45 0.05
C VAL A 60 -19.43 -6.97 0.00
N PHE A 61 -18.67 -6.16 -0.74
CA PHE A 61 -18.96 -4.75 -0.92
C PHE A 61 -20.36 -4.54 -1.50
N SER A 62 -20.70 -5.25 -2.58
CA SER A 62 -22.01 -5.17 -3.23
C SER A 62 -23.13 -5.58 -2.29
N GLU A 63 -22.98 -6.69 -1.56
CA GLU A 63 -24.00 -7.20 -0.66
C GLU A 63 -24.21 -6.30 0.57
N VAL A 64 -23.14 -5.76 1.14
CA VAL A 64 -23.23 -4.80 2.25
C VAL A 64 -23.85 -3.50 1.76
N ASN A 65 -23.44 -3.00 0.59
CA ASN A 65 -24.00 -1.77 0.02
C ASN A 65 -25.50 -1.88 -0.28
N ARG A 66 -25.97 -3.08 -0.68
CA ARG A 66 -27.38 -3.41 -0.92
C ARG A 66 -28.21 -3.46 0.37
N LYS A 67 -27.63 -3.91 1.48
CA LYS A 67 -28.32 -3.98 2.78
C LYS A 67 -28.34 -2.64 3.53
N LEU A 68 -27.41 -1.76 3.25
CA LEU A 68 -27.36 -0.43 3.86
C LEU A 68 -28.42 0.48 3.23
N PRO A 69 -29.03 1.38 4.01
CA PRO A 69 -30.09 2.26 3.52
C PRO A 69 -29.62 3.04 2.30
N GLU A 70 -30.51 3.21 1.33
CA GLU A 70 -30.25 4.10 0.19
C GLU A 70 -30.10 5.53 0.71
N VAL A 71 -29.02 6.18 0.29
CA VAL A 71 -28.76 7.58 0.59
C VAL A 71 -29.13 8.33 -0.67
N ARG A 72 -30.05 9.30 -0.57
CA ARG A 72 -30.53 10.08 -1.72
C ARG A 72 -29.33 10.69 -2.45
N GLU A 73 -29.20 10.37 -3.73
CA GLU A 73 -28.21 10.99 -4.61
C GLU A 73 -28.82 12.31 -5.10
N PHE A 74 -28.28 13.45 -4.64
CA PHE A 74 -28.67 14.77 -5.14
C PHE A 74 -28.14 15.05 -6.55
N GLU A 75 -27.59 14.03 -7.20
CA GLU A 75 -27.08 14.14 -8.57
C GLU A 75 -28.22 14.03 -9.61
N ASP A 76 -29.47 13.71 -9.23
CA ASP A 76 -30.52 13.30 -10.18
C ASP A 76 -31.82 14.13 -10.26
N GLU A 77 -32.00 15.25 -9.55
CA GLU A 77 -33.22 16.08 -9.71
C GLU A 77 -32.89 17.55 -9.96
N GLU A 78 -33.61 18.16 -10.90
CA GLU A 78 -33.59 19.59 -11.29
C GLU A 78 -34.01 20.56 -10.16
N ASP A 79 -33.98 20.11 -8.90
CA ASP A 79 -34.42 20.81 -7.68
C ASP A 79 -33.21 21.26 -6.81
N ASP A 80 -32.13 21.77 -7.42
CA ASP A 80 -30.94 22.24 -6.68
C ASP A 80 -31.18 23.60 -5.96
N ASP A 81 -32.34 24.24 -6.19
CA ASP A 81 -32.64 25.57 -5.65
C ASP A 81 -33.22 25.56 -4.22
N ASP A 82 -33.72 24.42 -3.70
CA ASP A 82 -34.41 24.34 -2.39
C ASP A 82 -33.66 23.54 -1.30
N ILE A 83 -32.44 23.05 -1.56
CA ILE A 83 -31.69 22.21 -0.61
C ILE A 83 -30.82 23.06 0.31
N THR A 84 -31.02 22.95 1.62
CA THR A 84 -30.22 23.67 2.62
C THR A 84 -28.78 23.12 2.71
N GLU A 85 -27.81 23.97 3.07
CA GLU A 85 -26.41 23.55 3.28
C GLU A 85 -26.29 22.42 4.33
N GLU A 86 -27.15 22.45 5.36
CA GLU A 86 -27.20 21.40 6.37
C GLU A 86 -27.59 20.04 5.78
N GLU A 87 -28.56 20.00 4.87
CA GLU A 87 -28.97 18.78 4.19
C GLU A 87 -27.85 18.24 3.29
N ARG A 88 -27.12 19.11 2.59
CA ARG A 88 -25.95 18.72 1.78
C ARG A 88 -24.87 18.04 2.64
N ILE A 89 -24.56 18.61 3.81
CA ILE A 89 -23.56 18.05 4.74
C ILE A 89 -24.03 16.71 5.33
N ILE A 90 -25.28 16.62 5.78
CA ILE A 90 -25.84 15.38 6.35
C ILE A 90 -25.78 14.25 5.32
N ASN A 91 -26.15 14.52 4.07
CA ASN A 91 -26.14 13.51 3.02
C ASN A 91 -24.73 13.13 2.59
N PHE A 92 -23.80 14.09 2.54
CA PHE A 92 -22.37 13.81 2.37
C PHE A 92 -21.83 12.85 3.44
N VAL A 93 -22.15 13.12 4.72
CA VAL A 93 -21.73 12.28 5.84
C VAL A 93 -22.36 10.89 5.74
N LYS A 94 -23.66 10.78 5.46
CA LYS A 94 -24.35 9.50 5.27
C LYS A 94 -23.74 8.67 4.12
N ARG A 95 -23.46 9.29 2.96
CA ARG A 95 -22.82 8.63 1.80
C ARG A 95 -21.43 8.12 2.17
N THR A 96 -20.64 8.95 2.84
CA THR A 96 -19.27 8.60 3.26
C THR A 96 -19.29 7.47 4.30
N LEU A 97 -20.18 7.52 5.28
CA LEU A 97 -20.35 6.44 6.28
C LEU A 97 -20.79 5.11 5.64
N LYS A 98 -21.75 5.16 4.71
CA LYS A 98 -22.18 3.99 3.94
C LYS A 98 -21.00 3.36 3.18
N LEU A 99 -20.24 4.18 2.46
CA LEU A 99 -19.07 3.75 1.71
C LEU A 99 -17.98 3.15 2.61
N MET A 100 -17.65 3.80 3.73
CA MET A 100 -16.68 3.30 4.71
C MET A 100 -17.11 1.96 5.29
N THR A 101 -18.38 1.81 5.67
CA THR A 101 -18.89 0.56 6.24
C THR A 101 -18.78 -0.60 5.24
N ALA A 102 -19.21 -0.38 4.00
CA ALA A 102 -19.12 -1.38 2.94
C ALA A 102 -17.67 -1.76 2.61
N LYS A 103 -16.76 -0.78 2.51
CA LYS A 103 -15.33 -1.00 2.24
C LYS A 103 -14.62 -1.71 3.39
N CYS A 104 -14.88 -1.33 4.63
CA CYS A 104 -14.31 -1.99 5.80
C CYS A 104 -14.75 -3.45 5.90
N ALA A 105 -16.04 -3.74 5.70
CA ALA A 105 -16.55 -5.11 5.69
C ALA A 105 -15.88 -5.94 4.58
N ALA A 106 -15.79 -5.39 3.37
CA ALA A 106 -15.11 -6.02 2.25
C ALA A 106 -13.61 -6.26 2.51
N LEU A 107 -12.94 -5.33 3.19
CA LEU A 107 -11.52 -5.43 3.56
C LEU A 107 -11.28 -6.55 4.58
N VAL A 108 -12.14 -6.65 5.60
CA VAL A 108 -12.06 -7.71 6.63
C VAL A 108 -12.22 -9.08 5.98
N CYS A 109 -13.22 -9.27 5.12
CA CYS A 109 -13.42 -10.54 4.41
C CYS A 109 -12.30 -10.88 3.42
N ALA A 110 -11.69 -9.87 2.79
CA ALA A 110 -10.60 -10.06 1.84
C ALA A 110 -9.21 -10.19 2.50
N GLN A 111 -9.08 -9.88 3.80
CA GLN A 111 -7.80 -9.85 4.50
C GLN A 111 -7.02 -11.17 4.42
N PRO A 112 -7.62 -12.36 4.65
CA PRO A 112 -6.90 -13.63 4.55
C PRO A 112 -6.26 -13.84 3.17
N PHE A 113 -6.98 -13.52 2.09
CA PHE A 113 -6.47 -13.62 0.73
C PHE A 113 -5.33 -12.63 0.47
N ASN A 114 -5.40 -11.43 1.04
CA ASN A 114 -4.32 -10.45 0.94
C ASN A 114 -3.06 -10.94 1.65
N VAL A 115 -3.17 -11.49 2.86
CA VAL A 115 -2.03 -12.05 3.60
C VAL A 115 -1.37 -13.17 2.80
N VAL A 116 -2.16 -14.13 2.31
CA VAL A 116 -1.65 -15.22 1.46
C VAL A 116 -0.98 -14.67 0.20
N THR A 117 -1.58 -13.70 -0.48
CA THR A 117 -0.99 -13.06 -1.67
C THR A 117 0.39 -12.49 -1.37
N VAL A 118 0.51 -11.71 -0.28
CA VAL A 118 1.78 -11.07 0.09
C VAL A 118 2.83 -12.13 0.44
N ARG A 119 2.46 -13.22 1.12
CA ARG A 119 3.37 -14.31 1.46
C ARG A 119 3.80 -15.14 0.24
N CYS A 120 2.88 -15.40 -0.69
CA CYS A 120 3.21 -16.00 -1.99
C CYS A 120 4.20 -15.16 -2.81
N MET A 121 4.17 -13.84 -2.66
CA MET A 121 5.17 -12.94 -3.26
C MET A 121 6.48 -12.92 -2.46
N ALA A 122 6.40 -12.96 -1.13
CA ALA A 122 7.55 -12.87 -0.23
C ALA A 122 8.43 -14.13 -0.25
N GLN A 123 7.88 -15.31 -0.53
CA GLN A 123 8.65 -16.56 -0.67
C GLN A 123 9.74 -16.51 -1.77
N PHE A 124 9.65 -15.53 -2.70
CA PHE A 124 10.71 -15.21 -3.65
C PHE A 124 12.07 -14.93 -2.97
N VAL A 125 12.06 -14.31 -1.79
CA VAL A 125 13.27 -13.89 -1.07
C VAL A 125 14.11 -15.11 -0.67
N GLY A 126 13.49 -16.13 -0.11
CA GLY A 126 14.16 -17.36 0.34
C GLY A 126 14.17 -18.48 -0.69
N ARG A 127 13.59 -18.27 -1.88
CA ARG A 127 13.33 -19.31 -2.89
C ARG A 127 12.55 -20.49 -2.30
N GLU A 128 11.58 -20.16 -1.47
CA GLU A 128 10.72 -21.12 -0.79
C GLU A 128 9.49 -21.41 -1.65
N GLU A 129 8.99 -22.66 -1.61
CA GLU A 129 7.78 -23.08 -2.35
C GLU A 129 6.61 -23.44 -1.43
N LYS A 130 6.57 -22.81 -0.25
CA LYS A 130 5.61 -23.13 0.81
C LYS A 130 4.16 -22.82 0.44
N TYR A 131 3.93 -21.78 -0.35
CA TYR A 131 2.60 -21.25 -0.63
C TYR A 131 2.23 -21.44 -2.11
N ALA A 132 2.05 -22.70 -2.52
CA ALA A 132 1.74 -23.09 -3.90
C ALA A 132 0.24 -23.04 -4.26
N GLY A 133 -0.66 -23.18 -3.28
CA GLY A 133 -2.12 -23.18 -3.50
C GLY A 133 -2.88 -22.36 -2.46
N ILE A 134 -4.04 -21.81 -2.83
CA ILE A 134 -4.83 -20.91 -1.95
C ILE A 134 -5.22 -21.61 -0.64
N PHE A 135 -5.92 -22.74 -0.72
CA PHE A 135 -6.42 -23.47 0.46
C PHE A 135 -5.28 -24.08 1.28
N SER A 136 -4.27 -24.62 0.61
CA SER A 136 -3.06 -25.13 1.27
C SER A 136 -2.34 -24.01 2.04
N SER A 137 -2.21 -22.83 1.45
CA SER A 137 -1.57 -21.68 2.11
C SER A 137 -2.38 -21.18 3.31
N ILE A 138 -3.71 -21.11 3.20
CA ILE A 138 -4.56 -20.74 4.33
C ILE A 138 -4.43 -21.76 5.47
N GLY A 139 -4.48 -23.06 5.15
CA GLY A 139 -4.31 -24.13 6.13
C GLY A 139 -2.94 -24.11 6.80
N GLU A 140 -1.89 -23.84 6.04
CA GLU A 140 -0.52 -23.72 6.55
C GLU A 140 -0.40 -22.56 7.54
N ILE A 141 -0.89 -21.37 7.17
CA ILE A 141 -0.87 -20.19 8.05
C ILE A 141 -1.69 -20.45 9.31
N TYR A 142 -2.87 -21.07 9.17
CA TYR A 142 -3.71 -21.39 10.32
C TYR A 142 -3.03 -22.38 11.28
N ARG A 143 -2.30 -23.37 10.75
CA ARG A 143 -1.56 -24.34 11.57
C ARG A 143 -0.38 -23.73 12.31
N GLU A 144 0.34 -22.80 11.67
CA GLU A 144 1.57 -22.22 12.23
C GLU A 144 1.35 -21.01 13.13
N GLU A 145 0.39 -20.15 12.77
CA GLU A 145 0.17 -18.84 13.41
C GLU A 145 -1.26 -18.69 13.95
N GLY A 146 -2.14 -19.67 13.72
CA GLY A 146 -3.54 -19.60 14.07
C GLY A 146 -4.33 -18.60 13.22
N ILE A 147 -5.52 -18.27 13.68
CA ILE A 147 -6.41 -17.32 12.99
C ILE A 147 -5.84 -15.91 12.94
N MET A 148 -5.05 -15.50 13.94
CA MET A 148 -4.46 -14.16 14.00
C MET A 148 -3.47 -13.92 12.85
N GLY A 149 -2.75 -14.95 12.40
CA GLY A 149 -1.85 -14.89 11.24
C GLY A 149 -2.56 -14.47 9.95
N LEU A 150 -3.79 -14.94 9.73
CA LEU A 150 -4.61 -14.59 8.55
C LEU A 150 -5.10 -13.14 8.58
N PHE A 151 -5.13 -12.50 9.74
CA PHE A 151 -5.54 -11.11 9.93
C PHE A 151 -4.37 -10.17 10.28
N SER A 152 -3.13 -10.64 10.17
CA SER A 152 -1.93 -9.84 10.38
C SER A 152 -1.90 -8.60 9.50
N GLY A 153 -1.75 -7.42 10.11
CA GLY A 153 -1.76 -6.13 9.41
C GLY A 153 -3.15 -5.58 9.08
N LEU A 154 -4.25 -6.16 9.57
CA LEU A 154 -5.61 -5.65 9.35
C LEU A 154 -5.81 -4.23 9.89
N VAL A 155 -5.39 -3.97 11.14
CA VAL A 155 -5.61 -2.69 11.83
C VAL A 155 -5.06 -1.48 11.05
N PRO A 156 -3.77 -1.44 10.66
CA PRO A 156 -3.26 -0.32 9.87
C PRO A 156 -3.98 -0.21 8.51
N ARG A 157 -4.36 -1.32 7.86
CA ARG A 157 -5.12 -1.26 6.60
C ARG A 157 -6.51 -0.64 6.78
N LEU A 158 -7.24 -0.98 7.84
CA LEU A 158 -8.54 -0.37 8.15
C LEU A 158 -8.42 1.13 8.38
N ILE A 159 -7.43 1.55 9.19
CA ILE A 159 -7.18 2.98 9.45
C ILE A 159 -6.86 3.70 8.13
N GLY A 160 -5.97 3.12 7.31
CA GLY A 160 -5.62 3.67 6.01
C GLY A 160 -6.83 3.80 5.08
N GLU A 161 -7.69 2.79 5.01
CA GLU A 161 -8.90 2.79 4.17
C GLU A 161 -9.88 3.89 4.60
N VAL A 162 -10.18 3.97 5.90
CA VAL A 162 -11.09 4.98 6.46
C VAL A 162 -10.55 6.39 6.19
N LEU A 163 -9.27 6.64 6.46
CA LEU A 163 -8.65 7.94 6.19
C LEU A 163 -8.64 8.29 4.70
N THR A 164 -8.43 7.29 3.83
CA THR A 164 -8.43 7.49 2.38
C THR A 164 -9.79 7.94 1.90
N ILE A 165 -10.84 7.24 2.31
CA ILE A 165 -12.22 7.55 1.95
C ILE A 165 -12.61 8.91 2.51
N TRP A 166 -12.32 9.17 3.79
CA TRP A 166 -12.65 10.45 4.42
C TRP A 166 -11.99 11.63 3.70
N PHE A 167 -10.67 11.59 3.49
CA PHE A 167 -9.97 12.67 2.78
C PHE A 167 -10.45 12.82 1.33
N ALA A 168 -10.65 11.72 0.60
CA ALA A 168 -11.08 11.77 -0.78
C ALA A 168 -12.48 12.39 -0.89
N SER A 169 -13.41 11.95 -0.03
CA SER A 169 -14.76 12.46 0.06
C SER A 169 -14.77 13.95 0.44
N THR A 170 -14.02 14.38 1.45
CA THR A 170 -13.97 15.78 1.86
C THR A 170 -13.42 16.68 0.75
N ILE A 171 -12.33 16.28 0.10
CA ILE A 171 -11.75 17.06 -1.00
C ILE A 171 -12.73 17.11 -2.19
N ALA A 172 -13.36 15.99 -2.54
CA ALA A 172 -14.35 15.96 -3.62
C ALA A 172 -15.56 16.85 -3.31
N PHE A 173 -16.08 16.81 -2.08
CA PHE A 173 -17.20 17.67 -1.65
C PHE A 173 -16.86 19.16 -1.78
N VAL A 174 -15.68 19.57 -1.32
CA VAL A 174 -15.24 20.97 -1.45
C VAL A 174 -15.07 21.38 -2.91
N ILE A 175 -14.43 20.55 -3.75
CA ILE A 175 -14.24 20.89 -5.16
C ILE A 175 -15.57 20.96 -5.90
N ASN A 176 -16.48 20.01 -5.66
CA ASN A 176 -17.78 19.98 -6.32
C ASN A 176 -18.66 21.17 -5.87
N ALA A 177 -18.58 21.58 -4.60
CA ALA A 177 -19.34 22.73 -4.08
C ALA A 177 -18.85 24.08 -4.64
N TYR A 178 -17.56 24.24 -4.90
CA TYR A 178 -16.97 25.56 -5.22
C TYR A 178 -16.47 25.73 -6.65
N ILE A 179 -16.18 24.65 -7.39
CA ILE A 179 -15.41 24.72 -8.63
C ILE A 179 -16.16 24.11 -9.82
N VAL A 180 -16.95 23.06 -9.63
CA VAL A 180 -17.42 22.22 -10.76
C VAL A 180 -18.93 21.96 -10.76
N GLN A 181 -19.60 22.54 -11.76
CA GLN A 181 -21.01 22.30 -12.06
C GLN A 181 -21.24 21.15 -13.08
N ASP A 182 -20.20 20.72 -13.82
CA ASP A 182 -20.33 19.65 -14.82
C ASP A 182 -20.17 18.25 -14.21
N LYS A 183 -21.19 17.40 -14.38
CA LYS A 183 -21.24 15.99 -13.92
C LYS A 183 -20.05 15.15 -14.41
N THR A 184 -19.59 15.38 -15.64
CA THR A 184 -18.47 14.62 -16.21
C THR A 184 -17.18 14.90 -15.44
N LEU A 185 -16.95 16.17 -15.10
CA LEU A 185 -15.77 16.61 -14.38
C LEU A 185 -15.80 16.18 -12.90
N GLN A 186 -16.98 16.06 -12.29
CA GLN A 186 -17.14 15.55 -10.91
C GLN A 186 -16.65 14.09 -10.77
N SER A 187 -16.87 13.24 -11.77
CA SER A 187 -16.36 11.86 -11.77
C SER A 187 -14.83 11.82 -11.84
N TYR A 188 -14.22 12.64 -12.71
CA TYR A 188 -12.76 12.76 -12.80
C TYR A 188 -12.14 13.32 -11.53
N ILE A 189 -12.78 14.30 -10.89
CA ILE A 189 -12.35 14.86 -9.61
C ILE A 189 -12.35 13.77 -8.55
N SER A 190 -13.45 13.03 -8.40
CA SER A 190 -13.58 11.97 -7.39
C SER A 190 -12.50 10.89 -7.54
N ALA A 191 -12.17 10.50 -8.78
CA ALA A 191 -11.07 9.56 -9.03
C ALA A 191 -9.70 10.17 -8.68
N THR A 192 -9.48 11.44 -8.99
CA THR A 192 -8.20 12.14 -8.74
C THR A 192 -7.98 12.38 -7.24
N THR A 193 -9.01 12.80 -6.51
CA THR A 193 -8.95 12.99 -5.06
C THR A 193 -8.68 11.67 -4.36
N LEU A 194 -9.32 10.58 -4.80
CA LEU A 194 -9.04 9.25 -4.27
C LEU A 194 -7.57 8.84 -4.46
N PHE A 195 -6.99 9.09 -5.63
CA PHE A 195 -5.58 8.81 -5.89
C PHE A 195 -4.65 9.63 -4.97
N LEU A 196 -4.92 10.92 -4.80
CA LEU A 196 -4.14 11.80 -3.93
C LEU A 196 -4.24 11.37 -2.46
N SER A 197 -5.45 11.06 -1.99
CA SER A 197 -5.69 10.56 -0.64
C SER A 197 -4.96 9.25 -0.39
N SER A 198 -5.00 8.31 -1.35
CA SER A 198 -4.27 7.04 -1.26
C SER A 198 -2.75 7.22 -1.18
N SER A 199 -2.21 8.27 -1.82
CA SER A 199 -0.79 8.60 -1.77
C SER A 199 -0.35 9.13 -0.40
N VAL A 200 -1.26 9.82 0.31
CA VAL A 200 -1.05 10.30 1.68
C VAL A 200 -1.15 9.14 2.68
N THR A 201 -2.13 8.26 2.51
CA THR A 201 -2.38 7.13 3.41
C THR A 201 -1.55 5.88 3.10
N TYR A 202 -0.75 5.89 2.02
CA TYR A 202 0.16 4.81 1.62
C TYR A 202 0.96 4.18 2.77
N PRO A 203 1.52 4.94 3.74
CA PRO A 203 2.25 4.35 4.87
C PRO A 203 1.45 3.31 5.66
N PHE A 204 0.13 3.48 5.77
CA PHE A 204 -0.75 2.51 6.43
C PHE A 204 -0.85 1.19 5.64
N THR A 205 -0.98 1.29 4.32
CA THR A 205 -0.94 0.13 3.43
C THR A 205 0.40 -0.58 3.54
N LEU A 206 1.52 0.17 3.54
CA LEU A 206 2.86 -0.38 3.67
C LEU A 206 3.04 -1.13 5.00
N VAL A 207 2.68 -0.51 6.12
CA VAL A 207 2.77 -1.14 7.44
C VAL A 207 1.89 -2.39 7.49
N GLY A 208 0.68 -2.35 6.92
CA GLY A 208 -0.17 -3.54 6.79
C GLY A 208 0.50 -4.69 6.02
N THR A 209 1.14 -4.39 4.89
CA THR A 209 1.87 -5.40 4.10
C THR A 209 3.09 -5.95 4.83
N VAL A 210 3.86 -5.11 5.53
CA VAL A 210 5.02 -5.55 6.32
C VAL A 210 4.57 -6.44 7.48
N MET A 211 3.51 -6.05 8.19
CA MET A 211 2.92 -6.85 9.26
C MET A 211 2.37 -8.19 8.77
N ALA A 212 1.91 -8.30 7.51
CA ALA A 212 1.45 -9.57 6.95
C ALA A 212 2.57 -10.62 6.76
N VAL A 213 3.84 -10.17 6.71
CA VAL A 213 5.02 -11.03 6.52
C VAL A 213 5.88 -11.15 7.78
N SER A 214 5.93 -10.10 8.60
CA SER A 214 6.69 -10.06 9.86
C SER A 214 6.28 -11.20 10.79
N GLY A 215 7.26 -11.98 11.24
CA GLY A 215 7.03 -13.11 12.14
C GLY A 215 6.44 -14.36 11.48
N SER A 216 6.27 -14.35 10.15
CA SER A 216 5.90 -15.56 9.42
C SER A 216 7.07 -16.53 9.32
N SER A 217 6.77 -17.79 9.05
CA SER A 217 7.76 -18.86 8.84
C SER A 217 8.63 -18.71 7.60
N LEU A 218 8.40 -17.68 6.77
CA LEU A 218 9.23 -17.37 5.62
C LEU A 218 10.56 -16.73 6.03
N GLN A 219 11.61 -16.97 5.23
CA GLN A 219 12.89 -16.27 5.40
C GLN A 219 12.73 -14.75 5.23
N ALA A 220 11.77 -14.31 4.42
CA ALA A 220 11.43 -12.89 4.26
C ALA A 220 10.87 -12.23 5.53
N GLY A 221 10.28 -13.00 6.43
CA GLY A 221 9.58 -12.54 7.64
C GLY A 221 10.39 -12.64 8.92
N THR A 222 11.60 -13.18 8.84
CA THR A 222 12.45 -13.47 9.99
C THR A 222 13.81 -12.76 9.88
N PRO A 223 14.52 -12.54 11.01
CA PRO A 223 15.88 -12.04 10.99
C PRO A 223 16.80 -13.00 10.22
N PRO A 224 17.76 -12.52 9.42
CA PRO A 224 18.22 -11.12 9.29
C PRO A 224 17.45 -10.27 8.27
N ALA A 225 16.50 -10.82 7.52
CA ALA A 225 15.82 -10.11 6.44
C ALA A 225 14.81 -9.06 6.93
N MET A 226 14.13 -9.36 8.05
CA MET A 226 13.12 -8.47 8.65
C MET A 226 13.14 -8.57 10.19
N PRO A 227 13.07 -7.44 10.92
CA PRO A 227 12.81 -7.45 12.36
C PRO A 227 11.39 -7.96 12.66
N ILE A 228 11.21 -8.66 13.78
CA ILE A 228 9.89 -9.13 14.20
C ILE A 228 9.18 -7.98 14.94
N TYR A 229 7.99 -7.62 14.48
CA TYR A 229 7.15 -6.60 15.09
C TYR A 229 5.99 -7.23 15.88
N PRO A 230 5.91 -7.04 17.20
CA PRO A 230 4.77 -7.45 18.02
C PRO A 230 3.49 -6.67 17.67
N SER A 231 3.64 -5.38 17.35
CA SER A 231 2.52 -4.49 17.06
C SER A 231 2.77 -3.64 15.82
N TRP A 232 1.69 -3.24 15.14
CA TRP A 232 1.78 -2.36 13.97
C TRP A 232 2.35 -0.98 14.33
N THR A 233 2.18 -0.53 15.57
CA THR A 233 2.72 0.76 16.04
C THR A 233 4.24 0.74 16.14
N GLU A 234 4.84 -0.39 16.53
CA GLU A 234 6.29 -0.56 16.55
C GLU A 234 6.86 -0.65 15.14
N CYS A 235 6.19 -1.38 14.24
CA CYS A 235 6.52 -1.40 12.83
C CYS A 235 6.51 0.02 12.24
N TRP A 236 5.47 0.80 12.55
CA TRP A 236 5.37 2.20 12.16
C TRP A 236 6.52 3.04 12.71
N ARG A 237 6.79 2.98 14.03
CA ARG A 237 7.87 3.76 14.66
C ARG A 237 9.23 3.42 14.04
N HIS A 238 9.50 2.15 13.78
CA HIS A 238 10.75 1.71 13.14
C HIS A 238 10.85 2.17 11.67
N LEU A 239 9.80 2.04 10.87
CA LEU A 239 9.81 2.53 9.49
C LEU A 239 9.87 4.06 9.43
N SER A 240 9.28 4.75 10.41
CA SER A 240 9.34 6.20 10.54
C SER A 240 10.74 6.67 10.92
N SER A 241 11.39 6.03 11.89
CA SER A 241 12.75 6.41 12.33
C SER A 241 13.80 6.18 11.25
N THR A 242 13.57 5.20 10.37
CA THR A 242 14.44 4.89 9.23
C THR A 242 14.09 5.67 7.96
N GLY A 243 13.01 6.46 7.95
CA GLY A 243 12.56 7.23 6.78
C GLY A 243 11.92 6.38 5.67
N GLN A 244 11.51 5.16 5.96
CA GLN A 244 11.08 4.15 4.97
C GLN A 244 9.56 3.96 4.89
N LEU A 245 8.75 4.87 5.45
CA LEU A 245 7.29 4.82 5.38
C LEU A 245 6.71 4.93 3.95
N LYS A 246 7.49 5.43 2.98
CA LYS A 246 7.11 5.46 1.56
C LYS A 246 7.89 4.44 0.72
N ARG A 247 8.45 3.39 1.34
CA ARG A 247 9.20 2.36 0.64
C ARG A 247 8.32 1.63 -0.35
N GLY A 248 8.70 1.67 -1.64
CA GLY A 248 7.97 1.00 -2.71
C GLY A 248 6.79 1.79 -3.29
N SER A 249 6.61 3.06 -2.91
CA SER A 249 5.62 3.94 -3.52
C SER A 249 6.03 4.40 -4.92
N ALA A 250 7.35 4.53 -5.15
CA ALA A 250 7.92 4.84 -6.46
C ALA A 250 8.34 3.57 -7.19
N ILE A 251 7.82 3.37 -8.40
CA ILE A 251 8.02 2.16 -9.21
C ILE A 251 9.26 2.29 -10.11
N LEU A 252 9.49 3.48 -10.68
CA LEU A 252 10.53 3.72 -11.70
C LEU A 252 11.75 4.43 -11.13
N TRP A 253 11.56 5.57 -10.45
CA TRP A 253 12.66 6.36 -9.89
C TRP A 253 12.77 6.15 -8.40
N ARG A 254 13.78 5.39 -7.98
CA ARG A 254 14.02 5.04 -6.59
C ARG A 254 15.44 5.40 -6.22
N TYR A 255 15.60 6.10 -5.11
CA TYR A 255 16.91 6.45 -4.57
C TYR A 255 17.18 5.66 -3.30
N TYR A 256 18.41 5.19 -3.16
CA TYR A 256 18.87 4.52 -1.97
C TYR A 256 18.97 5.53 -0.81
N GLN A 257 18.44 5.13 0.34
CA GLN A 257 18.43 5.93 1.57
C GLN A 257 19.21 5.27 2.71
N GLY A 258 20.04 4.28 2.41
CA GLY A 258 20.83 3.58 3.42
C GLY A 258 22.09 4.33 3.84
N PRO A 259 22.97 3.70 4.62
CA PRO A 259 24.13 4.33 5.24
C PRO A 259 25.25 4.69 4.24
N TYR A 260 25.07 4.49 2.95
CA TYR A 260 26.04 4.82 1.91
C TYR A 260 25.49 5.92 0.99
N ILE A 261 26.34 6.90 0.69
CA ILE A 261 26.08 8.02 -0.24
C ILE A 261 27.18 8.06 -1.29
N VAL A 262 26.95 8.76 -2.40
CA VAL A 262 27.93 8.86 -3.48
C VAL A 262 28.61 10.23 -3.41
N ASP A 263 29.94 10.25 -3.48
CA ASP A 263 30.75 11.46 -3.56
C ASP A 263 30.61 12.15 -4.94
N GLU A 264 31.20 13.33 -5.12
CA GLU A 264 31.15 14.05 -6.39
C GLU A 264 31.81 13.30 -7.56
N ARG A 265 32.65 12.30 -7.26
CA ARG A 265 33.36 11.44 -8.22
C ARG A 265 32.60 10.15 -8.54
N GLY A 266 31.43 9.91 -7.93
CA GLY A 266 30.62 8.72 -8.21
C GLY A 266 30.93 7.52 -7.30
N VAL A 267 31.77 7.67 -6.27
CA VAL A 267 32.21 6.59 -5.39
C VAL A 267 31.27 6.45 -4.18
N PRO A 268 30.73 5.24 -3.90
CA PRO A 268 29.95 5.00 -2.68
C PRO A 268 30.83 5.10 -1.42
N MET A 269 30.38 5.88 -0.45
CA MET A 269 31.06 6.11 0.83
C MET A 269 30.05 6.14 1.99
N PRO A 270 30.45 5.81 3.23
CA PRO A 270 29.55 5.88 4.38
C PRO A 270 29.03 7.31 4.60
N ALA A 271 27.75 7.45 4.92
CA ALA A 271 27.07 8.74 5.10
C ALA A 271 27.68 9.59 6.23
N GLY A 272 28.29 8.95 7.24
CA GLY A 272 29.02 9.63 8.31
C GLY A 272 30.31 10.32 7.84
N SER A 273 30.93 9.86 6.76
CA SER A 273 32.22 10.35 6.28
C SER A 273 32.14 11.73 5.59
N VAL A 274 30.95 12.13 5.11
CA VAL A 274 30.74 13.46 4.50
C VAL A 274 30.68 14.59 5.52
N LYS A 275 30.25 14.31 6.77
CA LYS A 275 30.32 15.31 7.85
C LYS A 275 31.75 15.65 8.24
N LEU A 276 32.66 14.68 8.18
CA LEU A 276 34.09 14.88 8.47
C LEU A 276 34.79 15.66 7.34
N LEU A 277 34.48 15.38 6.08
CA LEU A 277 35.06 16.10 4.93
C LEU A 277 34.63 17.57 4.84
N LYS A 278 33.39 17.89 5.25
CA LYS A 278 32.92 19.28 5.34
C LYS A 278 33.40 20.02 6.59
N ALA A 279 33.86 19.30 7.61
CA ALA A 279 34.46 19.91 8.81
C ALA A 279 35.98 20.11 8.66
N SER A 280 36.59 19.50 7.64
CA SER A 280 38.02 19.63 7.30
C SER A 280 38.30 20.61 6.13
N GLN A 281 37.28 21.32 5.64
CA GLN A 281 37.36 22.41 4.67
C GLN A 281 36.87 23.70 5.33
#